data_AF-A0A1S0UIG6-F1
#
_entry.id   AF-A0A1S0UIG6-F1
#
_cell.length_a   1.000
_cell.length_b   1.000
_cell.length_c   1.000
_cell.angle_alpha   90.00
_cell.angle_beta   90.00
_cell.angle_gamma   90.00
#
_symmetry.space_group_name_H-M   'P 1'
#
loop_
_entity.id
_entity.type
_entity.pdbx_description
1 polymer ?
#
loop_
_entity_poly.entity_id
_entity_poly.type
_entity_poly.pdbx_seq_one_letter_code
_entity_poly.pdbx_strand_id
1 'polypeptide(L)'
;MQSMSMVHDMILLQEDVFMITRDIIDRYHADNVFYLEFRVKPCLSKELSPETFLRKMIQAITLAKATYRNMVIKILVIAELDNSIERVKETIELVMVLGKKFIKSFLFF
;
A
#
# COMPACT_ATOMS: atom_id res chain seq x y z
N MET A 1 4.97 23.60 -0.12
CA MET A 1 5.59 22.30 -0.43
C MET A 1 6.23 21.62 0.79
N GLN A 2 5.74 21.86 2.02
CA GLN A 2 6.32 21.27 3.26
C GLN A 2 5.44 20.19 3.92
N SER A 3 4.24 19.90 3.39
CA SER A 3 3.31 18.96 4.02
C SER A 3 3.68 17.50 3.82
N MET A 4 4.26 17.13 2.67
CA MET A 4 4.59 15.72 2.37
C MET A 4 5.75 15.18 3.21
N SER A 5 6.75 16.01 3.57
CA SER A 5 7.89 15.53 4.37
C SER A 5 7.46 15.16 5.79
N MET A 6 6.60 15.98 6.41
CA MET A 6 6.04 15.67 7.74
C MET A 6 5.20 14.38 7.74
N VAL A 7 4.40 14.13 6.69
CA VAL A 7 3.60 12.90 6.59
C VAL A 7 4.50 11.68 6.39
N HIS A 8 5.59 11.82 5.63
CA HIS A 8 6.58 10.77 5.44
C HIS A 8 7.28 10.42 6.77
N ASP A 9 7.61 11.44 7.57
CA ASP A 9 8.20 11.31 8.90
C ASP A 9 7.19 10.85 9.99
N MET A 10 5.88 10.79 9.70
CA MET A 10 4.87 10.21 10.61
C MET A 10 4.63 8.72 10.35
N ILE A 11 5.13 8.17 9.24
CA ILE A 11 5.08 6.74 8.94
C ILE A 11 6.44 6.14 9.31
N LEU A 12 6.72 6.09 10.62
CA LEU A 12 8.01 5.57 11.12
C LEU A 12 7.92 4.11 11.54
N LEU A 13 6.73 3.61 11.93
CA LEU A 13 6.58 2.26 12.50
C LEU A 13 5.64 1.36 11.68
N GLN A 14 5.87 0.05 11.78
CA GLN A 14 5.11 -0.98 11.05
C GLN A 14 3.62 -1.01 11.43
N GLU A 15 3.28 -0.62 12.66
CA GLU A 15 1.90 -0.54 13.14
C GLU A 15 1.13 0.63 12.51
N ASP A 16 1.84 1.72 12.19
CA ASP A 16 1.25 2.91 11.57
C ASP A 16 0.68 2.57 10.19
N VAL A 17 1.39 1.77 9.38
CA VAL A 17 0.92 1.41 8.02
C VAL A 17 -0.40 0.67 8.05
N PHE A 18 -0.57 -0.30 8.96
CA PHE A 18 -1.82 -1.06 9.06
C PHE A 18 -2.97 -0.15 9.51
N MET A 19 -2.76 0.62 10.59
CA MET A 19 -3.78 1.50 11.16
C MET A 19 -4.19 2.59 10.16
N ILE A 20 -3.23 3.28 9.55
CA ILE A 20 -3.49 4.32 8.54
C ILE A 20 -4.24 3.72 7.34
N THR A 21 -3.85 2.54 6.86
CA THR A 21 -4.55 1.88 5.74
C THR A 21 -6.00 1.57 6.12
N ARG A 22 -6.25 1.08 7.34
CA ARG A 22 -7.59 0.82 7.86
C ARG A 22 -8.42 2.10 7.96
N ASP A 23 -7.88 3.14 8.57
CA ASP A 23 -8.58 4.42 8.75
C ASP A 23 -8.97 5.06 7.42
N ILE A 24 -8.09 4.97 6.41
CA ILE A 24 -8.41 5.44 5.05
C ILE A 24 -9.56 4.63 4.46
N ILE A 25 -9.51 3.29 4.53
CA ILE A 25 -10.60 2.46 4.00
C ILE A 25 -11.92 2.78 4.69
N ASP A 26 -11.91 2.89 6.02
CA ASP A 26 -13.11 3.12 6.82
C ASP A 26 -13.75 4.48 6.50
N ARG A 27 -12.91 5.52 6.31
CA ARG A 27 -13.37 6.86 5.89
C ARG A 27 -13.98 6.85 4.49
N TYR A 28 -13.30 6.27 3.51
CA TYR A 28 -13.82 6.23 2.13
C TYR A 28 -15.08 5.35 2.03
N HIS A 29 -15.17 4.28 2.81
CA HIS A 29 -16.40 3.48 2.89
C HIS A 29 -17.56 4.29 3.50
N ALA A 30 -17.33 5.07 4.56
CA ALA A 30 -18.34 5.96 5.14
C ALA A 30 -18.86 7.00 4.13
N ASP A 31 -18.01 7.40 3.18
CA ASP A 31 -18.35 8.28 2.06
C ASP A 31 -19.00 7.55 0.86
N ASN A 32 -19.41 6.29 1.03
CA ASN A 32 -20.02 5.43 0.01
C ASN A 32 -19.14 5.17 -1.22
N VAL A 33 -17.83 5.12 -1.04
CA VAL A 33 -16.89 4.80 -2.12
C VAL A 33 -16.84 3.29 -2.31
N PHE A 34 -17.26 2.83 -3.50
CA PHE A 34 -17.28 1.39 -3.85
C PHE A 34 -15.98 0.90 -4.49
N TYR A 35 -15.11 1.81 -4.95
CA TYR A 35 -13.84 1.49 -5.60
C TYR A 35 -12.73 2.41 -5.10
N LEU A 36 -11.70 1.83 -4.49
CA LEU A 36 -10.56 2.57 -3.93
C LEU A 36 -9.23 2.00 -4.45
N GLU A 37 -8.40 2.87 -5.01
CA GLU A 37 -7.03 2.57 -5.40
C GLU A 37 -6.04 3.28 -4.50
N PHE A 38 -5.26 2.51 -3.75
CA PHE A 38 -4.09 3.04 -3.05
C PHE A 38 -2.93 3.19 -4.03
N ARG A 39 -2.40 4.39 -4.17
CA ARG A 39 -1.14 4.64 -4.89
C ARG A 39 -0.05 4.86 -3.87
N VAL A 40 0.90 3.93 -3.79
CA VAL A 40 1.90 3.93 -2.73
C VAL A 40 3.30 3.83 -3.28
N LYS A 41 4.20 4.57 -2.63
CA LYS A 41 5.63 4.40 -2.73
C LYS A 41 6.09 3.72 -1.44
N PRO A 42 6.39 2.41 -1.45
CA PRO A 42 6.83 1.72 -0.25
C PRO A 42 8.08 2.41 0.29
N CYS A 43 8.00 2.88 1.53
CA CYS A 43 9.09 3.62 2.15
C CYS A 43 10.22 2.64 2.51
N LEU A 44 11.46 3.00 2.17
CA LEU A 44 12.65 2.34 2.69
C LEU A 44 13.11 3.12 3.93
N SER A 45 12.79 2.61 5.13
CA SER A 45 13.36 3.08 6.38
C SER A 45 14.19 1.98 7.04
N LYS A 46 14.96 2.32 8.08
CA LYS A 46 15.74 1.33 8.84
C LYS A 46 14.85 0.26 9.49
N GLU A 47 13.59 0.57 9.75
CA GLU A 47 12.65 -0.22 10.55
C GLU A 47 11.54 -0.85 9.69
N LEU A 48 11.38 -0.38 8.44
CA LEU A 48 10.31 -0.75 7.54
C LEU A 48 10.85 -1.00 6.13
N SER A 49 10.88 -2.28 5.75
CA SER A 49 11.18 -2.66 4.37
C SER A 49 9.95 -2.49 3.46
N PRO A 50 10.15 -2.27 2.15
CA PRO A 50 9.07 -2.26 1.16
C PRO A 50 8.15 -3.48 1.23
N GLU A 51 8.72 -4.66 1.46
CA GLU A 51 7.94 -5.90 1.61
C GLU A 51 7.02 -5.83 2.83
N THR A 52 7.56 -5.46 3.98
CA THR A 52 6.79 -5.38 5.22
C THR A 52 5.69 -4.32 5.11
N PHE A 53 6.00 -3.17 4.50
CA PHE A 53 5.02 -2.12 4.20
C PHE A 53 3.82 -2.67 3.42
N LEU A 54 4.08 -3.32 2.27
CA LEU A 54 3.01 -3.86 1.44
C LEU A 54 2.25 -5.00 2.13
N ARG A 55 2.94 -5.85 2.91
CA ARG A 55 2.29 -6.91 3.70
C ARG A 55 1.30 -6.33 4.72
N LYS A 56 1.66 -5.27 5.43
CA LYS A 56 0.77 -4.60 6.41
C LYS A 56 -0.45 -3.99 5.73
N MET A 57 -0.27 -3.34 4.57
CA MET A 57 -1.41 -2.85 3.77
C MET A 57 -2.33 -3.99 3.32
N ILE A 58 -1.78 -5.08 2.79
CA ILE A 58 -2.55 -6.24 2.34
C ILE A 58 -3.33 -6.86 3.51
N GLN A 59 -2.74 -6.93 4.70
CA GLN A 59 -3.42 -7.40 5.92
C GLN A 59 -4.62 -6.50 6.27
N ALA A 60 -4.44 -5.17 6.28
CA ALA A 60 -5.53 -4.22 6.53
C ALA A 60 -6.67 -4.36 5.52
N ILE A 61 -6.34 -4.45 4.23
CA ILE A 61 -7.32 -4.63 3.14
C ILE A 61 -8.06 -5.96 3.27
N THR A 62 -7.34 -7.05 3.59
CA THR A 62 -7.96 -8.37 3.74
C THR A 62 -8.98 -8.36 4.87
N LEU A 63 -8.66 -7.72 6.00
CA LEU A 63 -9.60 -7.55 7.11
C LEU A 63 -10.79 -6.66 6.71
N ALA A 64 -10.54 -5.56 5.99
CA ALA A 64 -11.60 -4.66 5.54
C ALA A 64 -12.57 -5.31 4.57
N LYS A 65 -12.09 -6.17 3.66
CA LYS A 65 -12.94 -6.91 2.73
C LYS A 65 -13.86 -7.92 3.42
N ALA A 66 -13.49 -8.41 4.61
CA ALA A 66 -14.39 -9.25 5.40
C ALA A 66 -15.60 -8.46 5.92
N THR A 67 -15.43 -7.17 6.19
CA THR A 67 -16.48 -6.24 6.68
C THR A 67 -17.26 -5.60 5.54
N TYR A 68 -16.58 -5.08 4.51
CA TYR A 68 -17.15 -4.26 3.44
C TYR A 68 -17.20 -5.02 2.12
N ARG A 69 -18.12 -5.98 2.01
CA ARG A 69 -18.18 -6.93 0.87
C ARG A 69 -18.37 -6.28 -0.50
N ASN A 70 -18.93 -5.08 -0.56
CA ASN A 70 -19.24 -4.37 -1.81
C ASN A 70 -18.17 -3.34 -2.21
N MET A 71 -17.05 -3.25 -1.47
CA MET A 71 -15.97 -2.32 -1.75
C MET A 71 -14.80 -3.04 -2.43
N VAL A 72 -14.43 -2.59 -3.62
CA VAL A 72 -13.26 -3.06 -4.35
C VAL A 72 -12.07 -2.19 -3.97
N ILE A 73 -11.02 -2.83 -3.45
CA ILE A 73 -9.79 -2.16 -3.04
C ILE A 73 -8.61 -2.77 -3.80
N LYS A 74 -7.79 -1.92 -4.41
CA LYS A 74 -6.54 -2.28 -5.12
C LYS A 74 -5.36 -1.44 -4.62
N ILE A 75 -4.15 -1.95 -4.84
CA ILE A 75 -2.90 -1.22 -4.58
C ILE A 75 -2.15 -1.09 -5.90
N LEU A 76 -1.66 0.11 -6.17
CA LEU A 76 -0.73 0.46 -7.24
C LEU A 76 0.59 0.88 -6.58
N VAL A 77 1.67 0.19 -6.95
CA VAL A 77 3.01 0.46 -6.41
C VAL A 77 3.77 1.34 -7.39
N ILE A 78 4.26 2.48 -6.91
CA ILE A 78 5.02 3.44 -7.71
C ILE A 78 6.50 3.03 -7.70
N ALA A 79 7.08 2.82 -8.88
CA ALA A 79 8.51 2.63 -9.09
C ALA A 79 9.08 3.86 -9.81
N GLU A 80 10.03 4.55 -9.18
CA GLU A 80 10.69 5.72 -9.77
C GLU A 80 11.94 5.29 -10.56
N LEU A 81 12.02 5.74 -11.81
CA LEU A 81 13.10 5.46 -12.75
C LEU A 81 14.42 6.16 -12.40
N ASP A 82 14.36 7.17 -11.53
CA ASP A 82 15.50 7.92 -11.02
C ASP A 82 16.38 7.05 -10.09
N ASN A 83 15.88 5.87 -9.70
CA ASN A 83 16.64 4.85 -8.98
C ASN A 83 17.46 3.98 -9.94
N SER A 84 18.44 3.25 -9.41
CA SER A 84 19.14 2.24 -10.21
C SER A 84 18.16 1.20 -10.77
N ILE A 85 18.45 0.68 -11.97
CA ILE A 85 17.64 -0.34 -12.65
C ILE A 85 17.37 -1.54 -11.73
N GLU A 86 18.33 -1.89 -10.87
CA GLU A 86 18.24 -2.95 -9.88
C GLU A 86 17.10 -2.70 -8.87
N ARG A 87 16.97 -1.48 -8.32
CA ARG A 87 15.90 -1.15 -7.37
C ARG A 87 14.51 -1.20 -8.00
N VAL A 88 14.41 -0.80 -9.26
CA VAL A 88 13.15 -0.90 -10.02
C VAL A 88 12.78 -2.38 -10.20
N LYS A 89 13.75 -3.24 -10.56
CA LYS A 89 13.55 -4.68 -10.67
C LYS A 89 13.11 -5.31 -9.35
N GLU A 90 13.77 -5.00 -8.24
CA GLU A 90 13.41 -5.47 -6.90
C GLU A 90 11.95 -5.11 -6.54
N THR A 91 11.54 -3.89 -6.88
CA THR A 91 10.16 -3.44 -6.65
C THR A 91 9.15 -4.23 -7.49
N ILE A 92 9.45 -4.43 -8.78
CA ILE A 92 8.61 -5.22 -9.69
C ILE A 92 8.51 -6.68 -9.20
N GLU A 93 9.63 -7.30 -8.84
CA GLU A 93 9.68 -8.68 -8.34
C GLU A 93 8.86 -8.84 -7.06
N LEU A 94 8.99 -7.90 -6.12
CA LEU A 94 8.21 -7.88 -4.90
C LEU A 94 6.69 -7.85 -5.18
N VAL A 95 6.26 -6.98 -6.10
CA VAL A 95 4.85 -6.88 -6.51
C VAL A 95 4.40 -8.16 -7.20
N MET A 96 5.23 -8.79 -8.03
CA MET A 96 4.90 -10.05 -8.68
C MET A 96 4.74 -11.20 -7.68
N VAL A 97 5.61 -11.29 -6.68
CA VAL A 97 5.55 -12.31 -5.62
C VAL A 97 4.29 -12.13 -4.76
N LEU A 98 4.02 -10.90 -4.31
CA LEU A 98 2.85 -10.60 -3.50
C LEU A 98 1.56 -10.74 -4.33
N GLY A 99 1.56 -10.25 -5.56
CA GLY A 99 0.45 -10.36 -6.50
C GLY A 99 0.02 -11.80 -6.72
N LYS A 100 0.97 -12.72 -6.97
CA LYS A 100 0.71 -14.17 -7.10
C LYS A 100 0.08 -14.78 -5.83
N LYS A 101 0.54 -14.33 -4.66
CA LYS A 101 0.05 -14.83 -3.37
C LYS A 101 -1.35 -14.32 -3.02
N PHE A 102 -1.76 -13.18 -3.57
CA PHE A 102 -3.00 -12.48 -3.23
C PHE A 102 -3.90 -12.17 -4.45
N ILE A 103 -3.90 -13.05 -5.48
CA ILE A 103 -4.41 -12.92 -6.88
C ILE A 103 -5.79 -12.28 -7.15
N LYS A 104 -6.52 -11.74 -6.16
CA LYS A 104 -7.80 -11.03 -6.40
C LYS A 104 -7.72 -9.48 -6.41
N SER A 105 -6.55 -8.81 -6.40
CA SER A 105 -6.53 -7.34 -6.13
C SER A 105 -5.45 -6.44 -6.76
N PHE A 106 -4.72 -6.84 -7.81
CA PHE A 106 -3.71 -5.97 -8.43
C PHE A 106 -3.91 -5.79 -9.94
N LEU A 107 -3.73 -4.56 -10.43
CA LEU A 107 -3.59 -4.19 -11.85
C LEU A 107 -2.32 -3.33 -11.98
N PHE A 108 -1.59 -3.48 -13.07
CA PHE A 108 -0.37 -2.70 -13.37
C PHE A 108 -0.72 -1.48 -14.24
N PHE A 109 -0.14 -0.32 -13.95
CA PHE A 109 -0.15 0.88 -14.79
C PHE A 109 1.23 1.53 -14.76
#